data_AF-A0A955L722-F1
#
_entry.id   AF-A0A955L722-F1
#
_cell.length_a   1.000
_cell.length_b   1.000
_cell.length_c   1.000
_cell.angle_alpha   90.00
_cell.angle_beta   90.00
_cell.angle_gamma   90.00
#
_symmetry.space_group_name_H-M   'P 1'
#
loop_
_entity.id
_entity.type
_entity.pdbx_description
1 polymer ?
#
loop_
_entity_poly.entity_id
_entity_poly.type
_entity_poly.pdbx_seq_one_letter_code
_entity_poly.pdbx_strand_id
1 'polypeptide(L)'
;MDIEKFQKLDSKRASNISLSNQHSLSGGVEGAVSHGTARLHKNESSRIVGSMITKKITVVAELPETSYTEIRKKHSWLKKRGFPVVPTIRINEKHTTLLMTDVTQGGRLILIDKHTPLSKQNIEILNLELIHSQLRAMALSSFNEGNGVVLGSDSFALVYDPYNKIAEIILVDIGRGTYIVGNYKAKGRKHDISENLVKRLAEHAIKTHFS
;
A
#
# COMPACT_ATOMS: atom_id res chain seq x y z
N MET A 1 27.13 -8.93 -12.40
CA MET A 1 25.79 -9.32 -12.91
C MET A 1 25.24 -8.07 -13.59
N ASP A 2 25.25 -8.04 -14.91
CA ASP A 2 25.14 -6.81 -15.70
C ASP A 2 23.72 -6.21 -15.70
N ILE A 3 23.61 -5.00 -15.19
CA ILE A 3 22.39 -4.19 -15.12
C ILE A 3 21.79 -3.96 -16.53
N GLU A 4 22.65 -3.90 -17.56
CA GLU A 4 22.25 -3.72 -18.95
C GLU A 4 21.53 -4.94 -19.56
N LYS A 5 21.82 -6.16 -19.08
CA LYS A 5 21.14 -7.38 -19.55
C LYS A 5 19.70 -7.48 -19.02
N PHE A 6 19.43 -6.93 -17.83
CA PHE A 6 18.08 -6.88 -17.28
C PHE A 6 17.19 -5.84 -17.99
N GLN A 7 17.74 -4.69 -18.38
CA GLN A 7 17.00 -3.65 -19.10
C GLN A 7 16.60 -4.08 -20.53
N LYS A 8 17.43 -4.86 -21.22
CA LYS A 8 17.14 -5.38 -22.58
C LYS A 8 16.11 -6.53 -22.61
N LEU A 9 15.89 -7.23 -21.50
CA LEU A 9 14.89 -8.31 -21.42
C LEU A 9 13.48 -7.77 -21.12
N ASP A 10 13.35 -6.64 -20.42
CA ASP A 10 12.06 -6.00 -20.13
C ASP A 10 11.47 -5.26 -21.35
N SER A 11 12.30 -4.75 -22.27
CA SER A 11 11.83 -3.98 -23.44
C SER A 11 11.11 -4.83 -24.51
N LYS A 12 11.34 -6.15 -24.55
CA LYS A 12 10.65 -7.07 -25.48
C LYS A 12 9.31 -7.60 -24.95
N ARG A 13 8.90 -7.22 -23.74
CA ARG A 13 7.62 -7.59 -23.11
C ARG A 13 6.95 -6.41 -22.42
N ALA A 14 7.16 -5.20 -22.92
CA ALA A 14 6.57 -3.99 -22.35
C ALA A 14 5.05 -4.03 -22.48
N SER A 15 4.39 -4.54 -21.43
CA SER A 15 2.95 -4.44 -21.30
C SER A 15 2.64 -3.05 -20.76
N ASN A 16 1.97 -2.21 -21.55
CA ASN A 16 1.64 -0.85 -21.17
C ASN A 16 0.25 -0.80 -20.52
N ILE A 17 0.05 0.11 -19.57
CA ILE A 17 -1.27 0.34 -18.97
C ILE A 17 -1.75 1.74 -19.34
N SER A 18 -2.97 1.81 -19.84
CA SER A 18 -3.72 3.07 -19.97
C SER A 18 -4.87 3.08 -18.97
N LEU A 19 -5.16 4.24 -18.38
CA LEU A 19 -6.35 4.47 -17.57
C LEU A 19 -7.39 5.24 -18.39
N SER A 20 -8.61 4.70 -18.50
CA SER A 20 -9.78 5.37 -19.06
C SER A 20 -10.79 5.73 -17.97
N ASN A 21 -11.71 6.67 -18.25
CA ASN A 21 -12.74 7.13 -17.30
C ASN A 21 -12.14 7.62 -15.98
N GLN A 22 -11.16 8.54 -16.09
CA GLN A 22 -10.44 9.02 -14.93
C GLN A 22 -11.26 10.06 -14.16
N HIS A 23 -11.41 9.85 -12.86
CA HIS A 23 -11.99 10.81 -11.93
C HIS A 23 -10.91 11.28 -10.97
N SER A 24 -10.74 12.59 -10.82
CA SER A 24 -9.80 13.17 -9.85
C SER A 24 -10.30 12.96 -8.43
N LEU A 25 -9.38 12.61 -7.53
CA LEU A 25 -9.63 12.45 -6.10
C LEU A 25 -8.90 13.57 -5.34
N SER A 26 -9.50 14.08 -4.26
CA SER A 26 -8.87 15.08 -3.39
C SER A 26 -8.02 14.39 -2.32
N GLY A 27 -6.91 13.79 -2.72
CA GLY A 27 -5.89 13.30 -1.78
C GLY A 27 -4.96 14.41 -1.31
N GLY A 28 -4.47 14.34 -0.07
CA GLY A 28 -3.40 15.23 0.43
C GLY A 28 -2.06 15.05 -0.30
N VAL A 29 -0.96 15.55 0.26
CA VAL A 29 0.38 15.58 -0.39
C VAL A 29 0.86 14.22 -0.92
N GLU A 30 0.42 13.11 -0.32
CA GLU A 30 0.70 11.73 -0.74
C GLU A 30 -0.58 10.90 -0.93
N GLY A 31 -1.74 11.54 -1.09
CA GLY A 31 -3.02 10.84 -1.22
C GLY A 31 -3.27 10.28 -2.62
N ALA A 32 -4.38 9.54 -2.75
CA ALA A 32 -4.90 9.12 -4.05
C ALA A 32 -5.23 10.35 -4.92
N VAL A 33 -4.79 10.33 -6.17
CA VAL A 33 -4.91 11.46 -7.11
C VAL A 33 -6.03 11.23 -8.12
N SER A 34 -6.22 9.98 -8.56
CA SER A 34 -7.30 9.63 -9.48
C SER A 34 -7.72 8.17 -9.39
N HIS A 35 -8.94 7.89 -9.86
CA HIS A 35 -9.51 6.55 -10.06
C HIS A 35 -9.87 6.36 -11.54
N GLY A 36 -9.67 5.17 -12.09
CA GLY A 36 -10.08 4.87 -13.46
C GLY A 36 -10.00 3.38 -13.81
N THR A 37 -10.52 3.02 -14.98
CA THR A 37 -10.45 1.65 -15.50
C THR A 37 -9.11 1.43 -16.20
N ALA A 38 -8.35 0.44 -15.73
CA ALA A 38 -7.07 0.08 -16.31
C ALA A 38 -7.25 -0.94 -17.46
N ARG A 39 -6.61 -0.63 -18.59
CA ARG A 39 -6.49 -1.53 -19.73
C ARG A 39 -5.02 -1.86 -19.94
N LEU A 40 -4.73 -3.16 -19.96
CA LEU A 40 -3.39 -3.70 -20.25
C LEU A 40 -3.27 -3.93 -21.75
N HIS A 41 -2.24 -3.35 -22.35
CA HIS A 41 -1.87 -3.54 -23.75
C HIS A 41 -0.64 -4.42 -23.83
N LYS A 42 -0.71 -5.50 -24.61
CA LYS A 42 0.42 -6.40 -24.86
C LYS A 42 0.40 -6.78 -26.33
N ASN A 43 1.41 -6.33 -27.07
CA ASN A 43 1.45 -6.40 -28.53
C ASN A 43 0.17 -5.76 -29.12
N GLU A 44 -0.54 -6.46 -30.00
CA GLU A 44 -1.79 -6.00 -30.61
C GLU A 44 -3.04 -6.28 -29.76
N SER A 45 -2.88 -6.94 -28.61
CA SER A 45 -4.00 -7.30 -27.74
C SER A 45 -4.19 -6.30 -26.61
N SER A 46 -5.44 -5.96 -26.31
CA SER A 46 -5.80 -5.15 -25.14
C SER A 46 -6.88 -5.82 -24.32
N ARG A 47 -6.77 -5.76 -22.99
CA ARG A 47 -7.82 -6.27 -22.08
C ARG A 47 -7.98 -5.39 -20.86
N ILE A 48 -9.21 -5.31 -20.35
CA ILE A 48 -9.50 -4.66 -19.07
C ILE A 48 -8.93 -5.53 -17.95
N VAL A 49 -8.16 -4.92 -17.04
CA VAL A 49 -7.59 -5.61 -15.88
C VAL A 49 -8.25 -5.21 -14.56
N GLY A 50 -9.22 -4.29 -14.62
CA GLY A 50 -9.99 -3.81 -13.48
C GLY A 50 -9.79 -2.32 -13.22
N SER A 51 -10.36 -1.84 -12.13
CA SER A 51 -10.21 -0.46 -11.68
C SER A 51 -8.87 -0.27 -10.96
N MET A 52 -8.28 0.92 -11.11
CA MET A 52 -7.04 1.30 -10.44
C MET A 52 -7.14 2.69 -9.84
N ILE A 53 -6.40 2.88 -8.75
CA ILE A 53 -6.18 4.16 -8.07
C ILE A 53 -4.75 4.61 -8.35
N THR A 54 -4.57 5.90 -8.61
CA THR A 54 -3.24 6.52 -8.75
C THR A 54 -2.85 7.22 -7.46
N LYS A 55 -1.57 7.15 -7.10
CA LYS A 55 -0.97 7.92 -6.00
C LYS A 55 0.32 8.56 -6.49
N LYS A 56 0.56 9.82 -6.15
CA LYS A 56 1.83 10.47 -6.47
C LYS A 56 2.94 9.91 -5.58
N ILE A 57 4.08 9.59 -6.19
CA ILE A 57 5.29 9.22 -5.47
C ILE A 57 6.19 10.45 -5.42
N THR A 58 6.55 10.88 -4.22
CA THR A 58 7.57 11.90 -4.01
C THR A 58 8.87 11.20 -3.67
N VAL A 59 9.78 11.15 -4.64
CA VAL A 59 11.15 10.65 -4.41
C VAL A 59 12.01 11.83 -4.00
N VAL A 60 12.36 11.88 -2.72
CA VAL A 60 13.36 12.81 -2.17
C VAL A 60 14.54 11.98 -1.68
N ALA A 61 15.76 12.46 -1.91
CA ALA A 61 16.99 11.72 -1.62
C ALA A 61 17.09 11.28 -0.14
N GLU A 62 16.41 11.99 0.76
CA GLU A 62 16.37 11.75 2.20
C GLU A 62 15.34 10.69 2.63
N LEU A 63 14.45 10.27 1.73
CA LEU A 63 13.38 9.28 1.98
C LEU A 63 13.45 8.11 0.97
N PRO A 64 14.51 7.29 1.00
CA PRO A 64 14.67 6.17 0.05
C PRO A 64 13.54 5.13 0.12
N GLU A 65 12.82 5.06 1.24
CA GLU A 65 11.67 4.16 1.44
C GLU A 65 10.47 4.45 0.54
N THR A 66 10.39 5.66 -0.05
CA THR A 66 9.33 6.04 -0.98
C THR A 66 9.66 5.68 -2.42
N SER A 67 10.87 5.20 -2.71
CA SER A 67 11.24 4.77 -4.05
C SER A 67 10.43 3.54 -4.49
N TYR A 68 10.14 3.46 -5.80
CA TYR A 68 9.42 2.32 -6.38
C TYR A 68 10.09 0.98 -6.07
N THR A 69 11.41 0.91 -6.14
CA THR A 69 12.17 -0.31 -5.86
C THR A 69 11.92 -0.79 -4.44
N GLU A 70 11.94 0.10 -3.46
CA GLU A 70 11.68 -0.25 -2.05
C GLU A 70 10.21 -0.60 -1.82
N ILE A 71 9.27 0.17 -2.38
CA ILE A 71 7.82 -0.15 -2.34
C ILE A 71 7.57 -1.54 -2.93
N ARG A 72 8.17 -1.86 -4.08
CA ARG A 72 8.01 -3.16 -4.75
C ARG A 72 8.60 -4.31 -3.94
N LYS A 73 9.75 -4.10 -3.30
CA LYS A 73 10.34 -5.10 -2.39
C LYS A 73 9.43 -5.34 -1.20
N LYS A 74 8.91 -4.29 -0.55
CA LYS A 74 7.97 -4.37 0.58
C LYS A 74 6.72 -5.13 0.19
N HIS A 75 6.11 -4.73 -0.93
CA HIS A 75 4.90 -5.38 -1.48
C HIS A 75 5.12 -6.86 -1.74
N SER A 76 6.19 -7.22 -2.43
CA SER A 76 6.50 -8.61 -2.76
C SER A 76 6.76 -9.45 -1.51
N TRP A 77 7.48 -8.90 -0.52
CA TRP A 77 7.75 -9.58 0.74
C TRP A 77 6.47 -9.88 1.52
N LEU A 78 5.60 -8.87 1.65
CA LEU A 78 4.31 -8.96 2.34
C LEU A 78 3.37 -9.92 1.61
N LYS A 79 3.20 -9.76 0.29
CA LYS A 79 2.34 -10.61 -0.54
C LYS A 79 2.73 -12.08 -0.48
N LYS A 80 4.03 -12.39 -0.56
CA LYS A 80 4.54 -13.78 -0.47
C LYS A 80 4.26 -14.44 0.88
N ARG A 81 4.02 -13.65 1.93
CA ARG A 81 3.72 -14.12 3.29
C ARG A 81 2.23 -14.07 3.63
N GLY A 82 1.38 -13.83 2.63
CA GLY A 82 -0.06 -13.83 2.82
C GLY A 82 -0.63 -12.56 3.47
N PHE A 83 0.15 -11.48 3.58
CA PHE A 83 -0.39 -10.21 4.06
C PHE A 83 -1.38 -9.63 3.04
N PRO A 84 -2.47 -8.99 3.50
CA PRO A 84 -3.50 -8.42 2.65
C PRO A 84 -3.00 -7.12 2.04
N VAL A 85 -2.13 -7.18 1.04
CA VAL A 85 -1.71 -6.00 0.26
C VAL A 85 -2.60 -5.83 -0.96
N VAL A 86 -2.64 -4.61 -1.52
CA VAL A 86 -3.27 -4.37 -2.83
C VAL A 86 -2.78 -5.39 -3.88
N PRO A 87 -3.67 -6.03 -4.66
CA PRO A 87 -3.27 -7.13 -5.54
C PRO A 87 -2.15 -6.79 -6.52
N THR A 88 -2.19 -5.58 -7.09
CA THR A 88 -1.22 -5.09 -8.06
C THR A 88 -0.73 -3.72 -7.68
N ILE A 89 0.60 -3.53 -7.76
CA ILE A 89 1.26 -2.21 -7.79
C ILE A 89 2.08 -2.08 -9.07
N ARG A 90 2.02 -0.91 -9.71
CA ARG A 90 2.80 -0.56 -10.90
C ARG A 90 3.21 0.90 -10.83
N ILE A 91 4.13 1.30 -11.68
CA ILE A 91 4.56 2.68 -11.79
C ILE A 91 4.39 3.19 -13.21
N ASN A 92 4.10 4.49 -13.37
CA ASN A 92 4.15 5.14 -14.67
C ASN A 92 5.58 5.22 -15.21
N GLU A 93 5.74 5.45 -16.51
CA GLU A 93 7.06 5.54 -17.18
C GLU A 93 7.97 6.60 -16.56
N LYS A 94 7.40 7.69 -16.03
CA LYS A 94 8.14 8.79 -15.40
C LYS A 94 8.59 8.48 -13.97
N HIS A 95 8.24 7.32 -13.42
CA HIS A 95 8.54 6.93 -12.04
C HIS A 95 8.00 7.88 -10.95
N THR A 96 6.92 8.61 -11.25
CA THR A 96 6.32 9.63 -10.36
C THR A 96 4.93 9.26 -9.85
N THR A 97 4.33 8.18 -10.36
CA THR A 97 2.95 7.80 -10.02
C THR A 97 2.84 6.31 -9.82
N LEU A 98 2.39 5.90 -8.64
CA LEU A 98 2.02 4.53 -8.30
C LEU A 98 0.60 4.26 -8.80
N LEU A 99 0.42 3.13 -9.46
CA LEU A 99 -0.85 2.57 -9.91
C LEU A 99 -1.15 1.37 -9.02
N MET A 100 -2.28 1.39 -8.32
CA MET A 100 -2.70 0.35 -7.40
C MET A 100 -4.06 -0.20 -7.82
N THR A 101 -4.29 -1.50 -7.63
CA THR A 101 -5.63 -2.08 -7.81
C THR A 101 -6.64 -1.34 -6.92
N ASP A 102 -7.80 -1.02 -7.47
CA ASP A 102 -8.93 -0.49 -6.72
C ASP A 102 -9.51 -1.57 -5.80
N VAL A 103 -9.44 -1.31 -4.50
CA VAL A 103 -9.94 -2.21 -3.45
C VAL A 103 -11.37 -1.86 -3.03
N THR A 104 -11.90 -0.73 -3.52
CA THR A 104 -13.29 -0.30 -3.27
C THR A 104 -14.30 -1.03 -4.15
N GLN A 105 -13.83 -1.84 -5.10
CA GLN A 105 -14.66 -2.54 -6.08
C GLN A 105 -15.58 -1.59 -6.85
N GLY A 106 -15.03 -0.50 -7.39
CA GLY A 106 -15.82 0.51 -8.11
C GLY A 106 -16.71 1.34 -7.19
N GLY A 107 -16.29 1.56 -5.94
CA GLY A 107 -17.03 2.34 -4.94
C GLY A 107 -18.09 1.56 -4.16
N ARG A 108 -18.23 0.24 -4.37
CA ARG A 108 -19.13 -0.61 -3.58
C ARG A 108 -18.71 -0.69 -2.12
N LEU A 109 -17.40 -0.76 -1.88
CA LEU A 109 -16.79 -0.82 -0.57
C LEU A 109 -16.17 0.55 -0.25
N ILE A 110 -16.10 0.89 1.04
CA ILE A 110 -15.56 2.16 1.51
C ILE A 110 -14.14 1.92 2.01
N LEU A 111 -13.17 2.64 1.47
CA LEU A 111 -11.80 2.64 2.01
C LEU A 111 -11.73 3.65 3.16
N ILE A 112 -11.33 3.17 4.34
CA ILE A 112 -11.16 3.97 5.54
C ILE A 112 -9.69 3.91 5.94
N ASP A 113 -8.99 5.03 5.86
CA ASP A 113 -7.62 5.20 6.34
C ASP A 113 -7.57 6.20 7.50
N LYS A 114 -6.38 6.42 8.09
CA LYS A 114 -6.21 7.38 9.19
C LYS A 114 -6.59 8.82 8.85
N HIS A 115 -6.69 9.15 7.57
CA HIS A 115 -7.01 10.48 7.07
C HIS A 115 -8.50 10.62 6.72
N THR A 116 -9.26 9.52 6.83
CA THR A 116 -10.69 9.49 6.54
C THR A 116 -11.46 10.04 7.74
N PRO A 117 -12.18 11.17 7.61
CA PRO A 117 -12.90 11.77 8.73
C PRO A 117 -14.16 10.93 9.07
N LEU A 118 -14.04 10.08 10.09
CA LEU A 118 -15.12 9.18 10.54
C LEU A 118 -16.37 9.92 11.03
N SER A 119 -16.21 11.13 11.58
CA SER A 119 -17.30 11.97 12.11
C SER A 119 -18.37 12.32 11.07
N LYS A 120 -18.11 12.07 9.78
CA LYS A 120 -19.05 12.35 8.69
C LYS A 120 -19.81 11.13 8.17
N GLN A 121 -19.43 9.90 8.55
CA GLN A 121 -19.85 8.71 7.80
C GLN A 121 -20.82 7.76 8.53
N ASN A 122 -21.17 8.01 9.80
CA ASN A 122 -22.08 7.15 10.59
C ASN A 122 -21.81 5.64 10.38
N ILE A 123 -20.54 5.26 10.45
CA ILE A 123 -20.08 3.90 10.17
C ILE A 123 -20.19 3.06 11.44
N GLU A 124 -20.80 1.89 11.32
CA GLU A 124 -20.88 0.87 12.36
C GLU A 124 -20.17 -0.39 11.86
N ILE A 125 -19.12 -0.83 12.58
CA ILE A 125 -18.34 -2.01 12.22
C ILE A 125 -18.60 -3.12 13.23
N LEU A 126 -19.27 -4.20 12.80
CA LEU A 126 -19.69 -5.29 13.68
C LEU A 126 -18.54 -6.17 14.16
N ASN A 127 -17.44 -6.23 13.40
CA ASN A 127 -16.27 -7.07 13.69
C ASN A 127 -15.06 -6.28 14.21
N LEU A 128 -15.27 -5.13 14.87
CA LEU A 128 -14.19 -4.23 15.29
C LEU A 128 -13.18 -4.89 16.24
N GLU A 129 -13.63 -5.68 17.21
CA GLU A 129 -12.75 -6.42 18.14
C GLU A 129 -11.82 -7.40 17.40
N LEU A 130 -12.36 -8.08 16.39
CA LEU A 130 -11.56 -8.97 15.54
C LEU A 130 -10.51 -8.16 14.77
N ILE A 131 -10.88 -7.01 14.20
CA ILE A 131 -9.96 -6.12 13.48
C ILE A 131 -8.81 -5.65 14.39
N HIS A 132 -9.09 -5.25 15.63
CA HIS A 132 -8.05 -4.84 16.59
C HIS A 132 -7.04 -5.96 16.85
N SER A 133 -7.53 -7.18 17.06
CA SER A 133 -6.67 -8.35 17.28
C SER A 133 -5.81 -8.68 16.05
N GLN A 134 -6.39 -8.61 14.85
CA GLN A 134 -5.71 -8.86 13.58
C GLN A 134 -4.66 -7.80 13.26
N LEU A 135 -4.95 -6.51 13.51
CA LEU A 135 -4.01 -5.41 13.32
C LEU A 135 -2.73 -5.61 14.12
N ARG A 136 -2.88 -5.95 15.40
CA ARG A 136 -1.74 -6.22 16.28
C ARG A 136 -0.95 -7.44 15.82
N ALA A 137 -1.65 -8.54 15.51
CA ALA A 137 -1.00 -9.76 15.01
C ALA A 137 -0.25 -9.53 13.69
N MET A 138 -0.82 -8.75 12.77
CA MET A 138 -0.18 -8.39 11.51
C MET A 138 1.04 -7.51 11.72
N ALA A 139 0.96 -6.46 12.54
CA ALA A 139 2.10 -5.59 12.80
C ALA A 139 3.28 -6.36 13.42
N LEU A 140 3.01 -7.30 14.33
CA LEU A 140 4.04 -8.16 14.90
C LEU A 140 4.59 -9.17 13.88
N SER A 141 3.73 -9.88 13.17
CA SER A 141 4.18 -10.89 12.20
C SER A 141 4.85 -10.30 10.96
N SER A 142 4.58 -9.04 10.61
CA SER A 142 5.28 -8.36 9.52
C SER A 142 6.75 -8.10 9.87
N PHE A 143 7.09 -8.09 11.16
CA PHE A 143 8.44 -7.97 11.69
C PHE A 143 8.71 -9.10 12.70
N ASN A 144 9.12 -10.26 12.20
CA ASN A 144 9.43 -11.40 13.06
C ASN A 144 10.95 -11.53 13.25
N GLU A 145 11.40 -11.71 14.51
CA GLU A 145 12.79 -12.01 14.86
C GLU A 145 13.84 -11.04 14.24
N GLY A 146 13.52 -9.74 14.22
CA GLY A 146 14.45 -8.72 13.69
C GLY A 146 14.48 -8.61 12.16
N ASN A 147 13.62 -9.32 11.45
CA ASN A 147 13.56 -9.33 9.99
C ASN A 147 12.12 -9.11 9.48
N GLY A 148 11.98 -8.34 8.41
CA GLY A 148 10.71 -8.19 7.70
C GLY A 148 10.39 -6.76 7.31
N VAL A 149 9.12 -6.39 7.33
CA VAL A 149 8.64 -5.05 7.03
C VAL A 149 8.04 -4.43 8.28
N VAL A 150 8.62 -3.31 8.71
CA VAL A 150 8.03 -2.44 9.72
C VAL A 150 6.96 -1.60 9.05
N LEU A 151 5.72 -1.76 9.50
CA LEU A 151 4.55 -1.05 9.00
C LEU A 151 4.30 0.18 9.87
N GLY A 152 4.14 1.33 9.22
CA GLY A 152 3.72 2.56 9.87
C GLY A 152 2.20 2.57 10.03
N SER A 153 1.68 3.50 10.82
CA SER A 153 0.23 3.68 11.00
C SER A 153 -0.53 3.84 9.68
N ASP A 154 0.10 4.50 8.72
CA ASP A 154 -0.48 4.93 7.45
C ASP A 154 -0.65 3.74 6.50
N SER A 155 0.08 2.66 6.76
CA SER A 155 0.05 1.46 5.94
C SER A 155 -1.26 0.72 6.03
N PHE A 156 -1.93 0.80 7.17
CA PHE A 156 -3.18 0.11 7.41
C PHE A 156 -4.35 0.96 6.95
N ALA A 157 -5.27 0.33 6.23
CA ALA A 157 -6.60 0.85 5.97
C ALA A 157 -7.60 -0.29 6.16
N LEU A 158 -8.88 0.09 6.23
CA LEU A 158 -9.99 -0.85 6.17
C LEU A 158 -10.71 -0.74 4.84
N VAL A 159 -11.07 -1.89 4.30
CA VAL A 159 -12.10 -2.00 3.27
C VAL A 159 -13.39 -2.39 3.99
N TYR A 160 -14.31 -1.43 4.10
CA TYR A 160 -15.59 -1.59 4.79
C TYR A 160 -16.71 -1.90 3.80
N ASP A 161 -17.50 -2.92 4.12
CA ASP A 161 -18.73 -3.26 3.42
C ASP A 161 -19.94 -2.65 4.15
N PRO A 162 -20.58 -1.61 3.60
CA PRO A 162 -21.72 -0.96 4.25
C PRO A 162 -22.98 -1.83 4.32
N TYR A 163 -23.10 -2.87 3.48
CA TYR A 163 -24.26 -3.76 3.50
C TYR A 163 -24.15 -4.77 4.64
N ASN A 164 -22.98 -5.39 4.79
CA ASN A 164 -22.74 -6.39 5.81
C ASN A 164 -22.25 -5.80 7.14
N LYS A 165 -21.86 -4.52 7.14
CA LYS A 165 -21.24 -3.83 8.28
C LYS A 165 -19.96 -4.52 8.79
N ILE A 166 -19.22 -5.14 7.88
CA ILE A 166 -17.95 -5.84 8.16
C ILE A 166 -16.83 -5.07 7.48
N ALA A 167 -15.67 -5.01 8.14
CA ALA A 167 -14.46 -4.49 7.53
C ALA A 167 -13.32 -5.50 7.54
N GLU A 168 -12.45 -5.37 6.52
CA GLU A 168 -11.22 -6.14 6.38
C GLU A 168 -10.02 -5.22 6.34
N ILE A 169 -8.90 -5.64 6.94
CA ILE A 169 -7.67 -4.87 6.93
C ILE A 169 -6.97 -5.06 5.59
N ILE A 170 -6.50 -3.96 5.00
CA ILE A 170 -5.66 -3.97 3.81
C ILE A 170 -4.45 -3.04 3.99
N LEU A 171 -3.32 -3.44 3.39
CA LEU A 171 -2.10 -2.66 3.34
C LEU A 171 -2.03 -1.89 2.01
N VAL A 172 -2.25 -0.58 2.09
CA VAL A 172 -2.31 0.32 0.92
C VAL A 172 -1.08 1.23 0.85
N ASP A 173 -0.69 1.86 1.96
CA ASP A 173 0.42 2.82 1.99
C ASP A 173 1.70 2.24 2.59
N ILE A 174 2.37 1.41 1.81
CA ILE A 174 3.68 0.84 2.15
C ILE A 174 4.84 1.69 1.63
N GLY A 175 4.62 3.01 1.52
CA GLY A 175 5.61 3.99 1.11
C GLY A 175 6.37 4.57 2.31
N ARG A 176 6.14 5.84 2.58
CA ARG A 176 6.78 6.59 3.66
C ARG A 176 6.46 5.97 5.03
N GLY A 177 7.44 5.98 5.95
CA GLY A 177 7.24 5.45 7.30
C GLY A 177 7.20 3.91 7.38
N THR A 178 7.52 3.20 6.30
CA THR A 178 7.63 1.73 6.28
C THR A 178 9.00 1.27 5.79
N TYR A 179 9.56 0.25 6.44
CA TYR A 179 10.96 -0.12 6.26
C TYR A 179 11.14 -1.63 6.16
N ILE A 180 11.97 -2.09 5.21
CA ILE A 180 12.47 -3.47 5.26
C ILE A 180 13.63 -3.53 6.25
N VAL A 181 13.51 -4.39 7.24
CA VAL A 181 14.54 -4.71 8.21
C VAL A 181 15.05 -6.13 7.90
N GLY A 182 16.37 -6.33 7.96
CA GLY A 182 17.05 -7.55 7.51
C GLY A 182 18.18 -7.33 6.51
N ASN A 183 18.41 -6.07 6.08
CA ASN A 183 19.62 -5.62 5.38
C ASN A 183 20.13 -4.26 5.90
N TYR A 184 19.57 -3.77 7.00
CA TYR A 184 19.81 -2.43 7.52
C TYR A 184 20.89 -2.49 8.62
N LYS A 185 22.16 -2.62 8.23
CA LYS A 185 23.23 -1.93 8.99
C LYS A 185 23.04 -0.44 8.72
N ALA A 186 22.15 0.20 9.48
CA ALA A 186 21.83 1.60 9.33
C ALA A 186 23.13 2.41 9.47
N LYS A 187 23.64 2.96 8.36
CA LYS A 187 24.63 4.04 8.41
C LYS A 187 23.97 5.24 9.12
N GLY A 188 24.27 5.42 10.40
CA GLY A 188 24.13 6.70 11.10
C GLY A 188 22.75 7.06 11.66
N ARG A 189 21.69 6.27 11.47
CA ARG A 189 20.42 6.45 12.23
C ARG A 189 20.13 5.17 13.01
N LYS A 190 20.43 5.19 14.32
CA LYS A 190 19.98 4.15 15.26
C LYS A 190 18.47 4.30 15.45
N HIS A 191 17.68 3.79 14.50
CA HIS A 191 16.34 3.35 14.85
C HIS A 191 16.50 1.96 15.40
N ASP A 192 16.57 1.88 16.72
CA ASP A 192 16.42 0.63 17.44
C ASP A 192 14.95 0.23 17.28
N ILE A 193 14.64 -0.42 16.16
CA ILE A 193 13.30 -0.92 15.88
C ILE A 193 13.11 -2.18 16.72
N SER A 194 12.92 -1.94 18.02
CA SER A 194 12.56 -2.95 18.99
C SER A 194 11.12 -3.40 18.75
N GLU A 195 10.78 -4.61 19.20
CA GLU A 195 9.42 -5.11 19.27
C GLU A 195 8.47 -4.12 19.97
N ASN A 196 8.99 -3.37 20.95
CA ASN A 196 8.29 -2.27 21.63
C ASN A 196 7.94 -1.09 20.72
N LEU A 197 8.75 -0.77 19.70
CA LEU A 197 8.39 0.25 18.70
C LEU A 197 7.26 -0.26 17.79
N VAL A 198 7.34 -1.50 17.32
CA VAL A 198 6.29 -2.12 16.49
C VAL A 198 4.98 -2.19 17.25
N LYS A 199 5.01 -2.59 18.52
CA LYS A 199 3.84 -2.60 19.41
C LYS A 199 3.23 -1.20 19.56
N ARG A 200 4.05 -0.17 19.79
CA ARG A 200 3.58 1.24 19.87
C ARG A 200 2.98 1.73 18.56
N LEU A 201 3.54 1.36 17.41
CA LEU A 201 2.99 1.70 16.10
C LEU A 201 1.65 1.01 15.86
N ALA A 202 1.52 -0.27 16.27
CA ALA A 202 0.26 -0.99 16.19
C ALA A 202 -0.82 -0.37 17.10
N GLU A 203 -0.47 -0.05 18.36
CA GLU A 203 -1.35 0.64 19.30
C GLU A 203 -1.76 2.03 18.78
N HIS A 204 -0.82 2.76 18.16
CA HIS A 204 -1.10 4.06 17.55
C HIS A 204 -2.01 3.94 16.33
N ALA A 205 -1.84 2.91 15.50
CA ALA A 205 -2.73 2.65 14.37
C ALA A 205 -4.16 2.36 14.85
N ILE A 206 -4.31 1.51 15.87
CA ILE A 206 -5.62 1.22 16.48
C ILE A 206 -6.26 2.49 17.01
N LYS A 207 -5.51 3.29 17.79
CA LYS A 207 -6.04 4.54 18.35
C LYS A 207 -6.45 5.54 17.27
N THR A 208 -5.64 5.75 16.25
CA THR A 208 -5.91 6.77 15.23
C THR A 208 -7.03 6.41 14.26
N HIS A 209 -7.38 5.13 14.12
CA HIS A 209 -8.42 4.69 13.21
C HIS A 209 -9.76 4.37 13.90
N PHE A 210 -9.81 4.21 15.23
CA PHE A 210 -10.98 3.63 15.91
C PHE A 210 -11.40 4.31 17.23
N SER A 211 -10.88 5.51 17.52
CA SER A 211 -11.36 6.37 18.62
C SER A 211 -11.94 7.66 18.09
#